data_AF-A0A6I8TT51-F1
#
_entry.id   AF-A0A6I8TT51-F1
#
_cell.length_a   1.000
_cell.length_b   1.000
_cell.length_c   1.000
_cell.angle_alpha   90.00
_cell.angle_beta   90.00
_cell.angle_gamma   90.00
#
_symmetry.space_group_name_H-M   'P 1'
#
loop_
_entity.id
_entity.type
_entity.pdbx_description
1 polymer ?
#
loop_
_entity_poly.entity_id
_entity_poly.type
_entity_poly.pdbx_seq_one_letter_code
_entity_poly.pdbx_strand_id
1 'polypeptide(L)'
;MGSLSILFVMLAVSCCSAQITKFIVSDTKANWFDAAKYCYEHGWMLAAIVGSDEERRVTALAQRNNPTGWLNPRFWVAENDQEEDAEFCPQITLKNYMEGANDCMEDLYFVCESIE
;
A
#
# COMPACT_ATOMS: atom_id res chain seq x y z
N MET A 1 -14.47 -11.96 -50.04
CA MET A 1 -13.37 -11.13 -49.50
C MET A 1 -13.91 -10.36 -48.32
N GLY A 2 -13.82 -10.93 -47.13
CA GLY A 2 -14.41 -10.39 -45.92
C GLY A 2 -14.45 -11.50 -44.89
N SER A 3 -14.25 -11.18 -43.61
CA SER A 3 -14.34 -12.11 -42.49
C SER A 3 -13.12 -12.99 -42.18
N LEU A 4 -11.91 -12.48 -42.35
CA LEU A 4 -10.74 -12.98 -41.59
C LEU A 4 -10.04 -11.85 -40.82
N SER A 5 -10.01 -10.64 -41.38
CA SER A 5 -9.41 -9.46 -40.74
C SER A 5 -10.19 -8.97 -39.51
N ILE A 6 -11.51 -9.21 -39.43
CA ILE A 6 -12.34 -8.74 -38.30
C ILE A 6 -12.16 -9.64 -37.06
N LEU A 7 -11.93 -10.95 -37.26
CA LEU A 7 -11.69 -11.88 -36.14
C LEU A 7 -10.36 -11.59 -35.41
N PHE A 8 -9.35 -11.08 -36.11
CA PHE A 8 -8.06 -10.74 -35.50
C PHE A 8 -8.08 -9.44 -34.70
N VAL A 9 -8.97 -8.50 -35.02
CA VAL A 9 -9.08 -7.21 -34.32
C VAL A 9 -9.79 -7.36 -32.96
N MET A 10 -10.66 -8.36 -32.80
CA MET A 10 -11.39 -8.59 -31.54
C MET A 10 -10.55 -9.29 -30.45
N LEU A 11 -9.34 -9.76 -30.77
CA LEU A 11 -8.39 -10.29 -29.78
C LEU A 11 -7.48 -9.19 -29.18
N ALA A 12 -7.67 -7.93 -29.57
CA ALA A 12 -6.90 -6.78 -29.09
C ALA A 12 -7.45 -6.14 -27.79
N VAL A 13 -8.31 -6.84 -27.04
CA VAL A 13 -8.85 -6.33 -25.76
C VAL A 13 -8.73 -7.40 -24.68
N SER A 14 -7.52 -7.92 -24.47
CA SER A 14 -7.22 -8.53 -23.16
C SER A 14 -6.75 -7.41 -22.26
N CYS A 15 -7.70 -6.97 -21.45
CA CYS A 15 -7.60 -5.97 -20.40
C CYS A 15 -6.33 -6.19 -19.58
N CYS A 16 -5.26 -5.44 -19.87
CA CYS A 16 -4.40 -4.98 -18.80
C CYS A 16 -5.31 -4.10 -17.92
N SER A 17 -6.13 -4.73 -17.08
CA SER A 17 -6.71 -4.03 -15.93
C SER A 17 -5.50 -3.56 -15.15
N ALA A 18 -5.13 -2.30 -15.33
CA ALA A 18 -4.45 -1.59 -14.28
C ALA A 18 -5.43 -1.65 -13.10
N GLN A 19 -5.26 -2.66 -12.23
CA GLN A 19 -6.02 -2.74 -10.98
C GLN A 19 -5.71 -1.42 -10.26
N ILE A 20 -6.69 -0.53 -10.16
CA ILE A 20 -6.48 0.76 -9.50
C ILE A 20 -6.52 0.47 -8.02
N THR A 21 -5.36 0.18 -7.43
CA THR A 21 -5.24 0.02 -5.99
C THR A 21 -5.58 1.34 -5.30
N LYS A 22 -6.51 1.27 -4.34
CA LYS A 22 -6.99 2.40 -3.56
C LYS A 22 -6.41 2.31 -2.16
N PHE A 23 -5.62 3.33 -1.80
CA PHE A 23 -5.01 3.47 -0.47
C PHE A 23 -5.79 4.46 0.39
N ILE A 24 -5.85 4.18 1.70
CA ILE A 24 -6.47 5.01 2.73
C ILE A 24 -5.42 5.30 3.80
N VAL A 25 -5.22 6.57 4.15
CA VAL A 25 -4.33 6.99 5.24
C VAL A 25 -5.17 7.15 6.50
N SER A 26 -4.74 6.56 7.60
CA SER A 26 -5.44 6.68 8.89
C SER A 26 -5.44 8.12 9.41
N ASP A 27 -6.51 8.49 10.11
CA ASP A 27 -6.62 9.73 10.88
C ASP A 27 -6.23 9.54 12.36
N THR A 28 -5.96 8.30 12.77
CA THR A 28 -5.53 7.88 14.09
C THR A 28 -4.17 7.19 14.06
N LYS A 29 -3.52 7.14 15.23
CA LYS A 29 -2.28 6.42 15.42
C LYS A 29 -2.52 5.11 16.15
N ALA A 30 -1.75 4.09 15.82
CA ALA A 30 -1.77 2.79 16.48
C ALA A 30 -0.40 2.12 16.34
N ASN A 31 -0.12 1.16 17.23
CA ASN A 31 0.94 0.17 17.01
C ASN A 31 0.62 -0.68 15.78
N TRP A 32 1.62 -1.42 15.28
CA TRP A 32 1.48 -2.13 14.01
C TRP A 32 0.36 -3.18 14.03
N PHE A 33 0.21 -3.92 15.13
CA PHE A 33 -0.82 -4.95 15.28
C PHE A 33 -2.23 -4.36 15.28
N ASP A 34 -2.43 -3.27 16.02
CA ASP A 34 -3.71 -2.57 16.09
C ASP A 34 -4.04 -1.86 14.77
N ALA A 35 -3.03 -1.38 14.03
CA ALA A 35 -3.19 -0.85 12.68
C ALA A 35 -3.66 -1.94 11.69
N ALA A 36 -3.04 -3.12 11.73
CA ALA A 36 -3.44 -4.28 10.93
C ALA A 36 -4.90 -4.67 11.21
N LYS A 37 -5.24 -4.77 12.50
CA LYS A 37 -6.60 -5.05 12.94
C LYS A 37 -7.59 -3.99 12.49
N TYR A 38 -7.24 -2.70 12.61
CA TYR A 38 -8.09 -1.61 12.15
C TYR A 38 -8.44 -1.75 10.67
N CYS A 39 -7.44 -1.97 9.80
CA CYS A 39 -7.70 -2.13 8.37
C CYS A 39 -8.63 -3.32 8.13
N TYR A 40 -8.39 -4.46 8.80
CA TYR A 40 -9.20 -5.66 8.67
C TYR A 40 -10.66 -5.46 9.10
N GLU A 41 -10.90 -4.78 10.22
CA GLU A 41 -12.26 -4.49 10.71
C GLU A 41 -13.06 -3.59 9.73
N HIS A 42 -12.38 -2.85 8.85
CA HIS A 42 -12.99 -2.03 7.81
C HIS A 42 -13.08 -2.71 6.43
N GLY A 43 -12.71 -3.99 6.33
CA GLY A 43 -12.71 -4.74 5.05
C GLY A 43 -11.51 -4.40 4.15
N TRP A 44 -10.42 -3.91 4.73
CA TRP A 44 -9.17 -3.56 4.06
C TRP A 44 -8.02 -4.41 4.61
N MET A 45 -6.82 -4.20 4.08
CA MET A 45 -5.58 -4.73 4.65
C MET A 45 -4.59 -3.60 4.89
N LEU A 46 -3.58 -3.80 5.74
CA LEU A 46 -2.42 -2.90 5.69
C LEU A 46 -1.85 -2.95 4.26
N ALA A 47 -1.48 -1.79 3.73
CA ALA A 47 -1.05 -1.68 2.34
C ALA A 47 0.23 -2.48 2.10
N ALA A 48 0.21 -3.41 1.15
CA ALA A 48 1.38 -4.19 0.77
C ALA A 48 2.03 -3.53 -0.44
N ILE A 49 3.14 -2.81 -0.22
CA ILE A 49 3.72 -1.96 -1.26
C ILE A 49 4.56 -2.79 -2.22
N VAL A 50 4.08 -2.97 -3.45
CA VAL A 50 4.75 -3.75 -4.50
C VAL A 50 5.45 -2.85 -5.49
N GLY A 51 6.75 -2.63 -5.25
CA GLY A 51 7.64 -1.93 -6.18
C GLY A 51 7.55 -0.41 -6.11
N SER A 52 8.43 0.24 -6.88
CA SER A 52 8.73 1.67 -6.73
C SER A 52 7.59 2.63 -7.12
N ASP A 53 6.73 2.25 -8.07
CA ASP A 53 5.61 3.08 -8.49
C ASP A 53 4.54 3.19 -7.39
N GLU A 54 4.27 2.08 -6.72
CA GLU A 54 3.33 2.03 -5.61
C GLU A 54 3.90 2.77 -4.39
N GLU A 55 5.17 2.54 -4.06
CA GLU A 55 5.89 3.24 -3.00
C GLU A 55 5.77 4.77 -3.18
N ARG A 56 5.99 5.25 -4.41
CA ARG A 56 5.86 6.67 -4.75
C ARG A 56 4.43 7.17 -4.55
N ARG A 57 3.42 6.40 -4.96
CA ARG A 57 1.99 6.78 -4.83
C ARG A 57 1.56 6.84 -3.38
N VAL A 58 1.88 5.80 -2.59
CA VAL A 58 1.54 5.73 -1.17
C VAL A 58 2.25 6.82 -0.39
N THR A 59 3.55 7.02 -0.63
CA THR A 59 4.33 8.10 0.01
C THR A 59 3.71 9.47 -0.29
N ALA A 60 3.36 9.75 -1.55
CA ALA A 60 2.74 11.01 -1.94
C ALA A 60 1.34 11.19 -1.31
N LEU A 61 0.56 10.11 -1.18
CA LEU A 61 -0.74 10.15 -0.52
C LEU A 61 -0.59 10.43 0.98
N ALA A 62 0.30 9.70 1.64
CA ALA A 62 0.59 9.82 3.06
C ALA A 62 1.14 11.23 3.40
N GLN A 63 1.98 11.80 2.54
CA GLN A 63 2.41 13.19 2.64
C GLN A 63 1.25 14.19 2.58
N ARG A 64 0.39 14.08 1.55
CA ARG A 64 -0.74 15.00 1.36
C ARG A 64 -1.73 14.95 2.52
N ASN A 65 -1.94 13.75 3.07
CA ASN A 65 -2.84 13.53 4.20
C ASN A 65 -2.15 13.63 5.57
N ASN A 66 -0.88 14.03 5.57
CA ASN A 66 -0.05 14.55 6.66
C ASN A 66 -0.78 15.14 7.88
N PRO A 67 -1.28 14.40 8.90
CA PRO A 67 -2.05 15.02 9.99
C PRO A 67 -1.19 15.94 10.87
N THR A 68 0.13 15.73 10.84
CA THR A 68 1.09 16.40 11.72
C THR A 68 1.79 17.60 11.06
N GLY A 69 1.85 17.65 9.72
CA GLY A 69 2.62 18.67 8.99
C GLY A 69 4.15 18.53 9.05
N TRP A 70 4.70 17.43 9.60
CA TRP A 70 6.14 17.24 9.78
C TRP A 70 6.87 16.90 8.47
N LEU A 71 8.18 17.19 8.45
CA LEU A 71 9.05 17.01 7.28
C LEU A 71 9.45 15.55 6.97
N ASN A 72 9.17 14.59 7.86
CA ASN A 72 9.45 13.16 7.65
C ASN A 72 8.44 12.25 8.41
N PRO A 73 7.15 12.21 8.04
CA PRO A 73 6.20 11.28 8.65
C PRO A 73 6.57 9.83 8.34
N ARG A 74 6.34 8.95 9.33
CA ARG A 74 6.44 7.50 9.22
C ARG A 74 5.04 6.89 9.25
N PHE A 75 4.82 5.86 8.45
CA PHE A 75 3.55 5.14 8.43
C PHE A 75 3.76 3.64 8.46
N TRP A 76 2.91 2.91 9.19
CA TRP A 76 2.86 1.45 9.11
C TRP A 76 2.27 0.99 7.77
N VAL A 77 2.86 -0.07 7.23
CA VAL A 77 2.44 -0.79 6.03
C VAL A 77 2.58 -2.30 6.27
N ALA A 78 2.09 -3.13 5.36
CA ALA A 78 2.27 -4.58 5.43
C ALA A 78 3.64 -4.99 4.86
N GLU A 79 4.14 -6.14 5.32
CA GLU A 79 5.29 -6.82 4.70
C GLU A 79 4.92 -7.27 3.29
N ASN A 80 5.92 -7.27 2.41
CA ASN A 80 5.79 -7.73 1.02
C ASN A 80 6.82 -8.82 0.67
N ASP A 81 7.66 -9.18 1.62
CA ASP A 81 8.69 -10.20 1.52
C ASP A 81 8.10 -11.58 1.81
N GLN A 82 8.25 -12.49 0.84
CA GLN A 82 7.93 -13.92 0.96
C GLN A 82 9.00 -14.68 1.77
N GLU A 83 9.61 -14.05 2.78
CA GLU A 83 10.59 -14.73 3.63
C GLU A 83 9.89 -15.30 4.87
N GLU A 84 10.18 -16.57 5.14
CA GLU A 84 9.43 -17.45 6.06
C GLU A 84 9.51 -17.03 7.54
N ASP A 85 10.36 -16.04 7.85
CA ASP A 85 10.72 -15.60 9.20
C ASP A 85 10.40 -14.13 9.46
N ALA A 86 9.36 -13.59 8.81
CA ALA A 86 9.01 -12.18 8.87
C ALA A 86 8.54 -11.77 10.28
N GLU A 87 9.52 -11.41 11.12
CA GLU A 87 9.39 -10.95 12.51
C GLU A 87 9.50 -9.41 12.54
N PHE A 88 8.92 -8.73 11.55
CA PHE A 88 9.17 -7.31 11.32
C PHE A 88 7.87 -6.51 11.16
N CYS A 89 7.92 -5.24 11.55
CA CYS A 89 6.81 -4.30 11.42
C CYS A 89 7.25 -3.21 10.43
N PRO A 90 6.87 -3.30 9.15
CA PRO A 90 7.31 -2.39 8.10
C PRO A 90 6.86 -0.95 8.22
N GLN A 91 7.76 -0.02 7.88
CA GLN A 91 7.50 1.41 7.87
C GLN A 91 7.86 2.03 6.52
N ILE A 92 7.05 2.98 6.05
CA ILE A 92 7.43 3.90 4.97
C ILE A 92 7.81 5.27 5.50
N THR A 93 8.84 5.87 4.91
CA THR A 93 9.26 7.24 5.18
C THR A 93 9.44 8.01 3.87
N LEU A 94 9.53 9.35 3.94
CA LEU A 94 9.70 10.19 2.74
C LEU A 94 11.03 10.02 2.03
N LYS A 95 11.99 9.32 2.65
CA LYS A 95 13.35 9.19 2.15
C LYS A 95 13.73 7.76 1.78
N ASN A 96 12.77 6.82 1.76
CA ASN A 96 12.80 5.41 1.32
C ASN A 96 11.94 4.57 2.28
N TYR A 97 11.48 3.39 1.85
CA TYR A 97 11.17 2.27 2.75
C TYR A 97 12.38 2.07 3.69
N MET A 98 12.24 2.47 4.94
CA MET A 98 13.21 2.11 5.96
C MET A 98 12.61 0.90 6.64
N GLU A 99 13.31 -0.23 6.60
CA GLU A 99 13.09 -1.30 7.55
C GLU A 99 13.16 -0.65 8.94
N GLY A 100 12.00 -0.35 9.53
CA GLY A 100 11.90 0.46 10.73
C GLY A 100 12.58 -0.21 11.90
N ALA A 101 13.30 0.55 12.73
CA ALA A 101 13.89 0.01 13.96
C ALA A 101 12.79 -0.61 14.84
N ASN A 102 12.65 -1.94 14.79
CA ASN A 102 12.21 -2.95 15.76
C ASN A 102 11.32 -2.58 16.98
N ASP A 103 10.53 -1.51 16.91
CA ASP A 103 9.53 -1.17 17.90
C ASP A 103 8.13 -1.17 17.28
N CYS A 104 7.60 -2.38 17.08
CA CYS A 104 6.23 -2.62 16.63
C CYS A 104 5.17 -1.95 17.52
N MET A 105 5.55 -1.49 18.73
CA MET A 105 4.67 -0.89 19.71
C MET A 105 4.54 0.62 19.58
N GLU A 106 5.26 1.25 18.63
CA GLU A 106 5.14 2.68 18.39
C GLU A 106 3.79 3.04 17.76
N ASP A 107 3.14 4.07 18.32
CA ASP A 107 1.92 4.63 17.74
C ASP A 107 2.25 5.54 16.54
N LEU A 108 2.04 5.00 15.34
CA LEU A 108 2.18 5.71 14.06
C LEU A 108 0.84 5.78 13.33
N TYR A 109 0.74 6.74 12.42
CA TYR A 109 -0.28 6.66 11.37
C TYR A 109 0.02 5.46 10.46
N PHE A 110 -0.95 5.00 9.70
CA PHE A 110 -0.80 3.80 8.89
C PHE A 110 -1.59 3.91 7.60
N VAL A 111 -1.24 3.06 6.62
CA VAL A 111 -1.88 3.05 5.32
C VAL A 111 -2.59 1.71 5.12
N CYS A 112 -3.89 1.77 4.87
CA CYS A 112 -4.67 0.61 4.43
C CYS A 112 -4.79 0.57 2.91
N GLU A 113 -4.98 -0.62 2.36
CA GLU A 113 -5.31 -0.92 0.98
C GLU A 113 -6.70 -1.55 0.89
N SER A 114 -7.52 -1.04 -0.03
CA SER A 114 -8.86 -1.55 -0.31
C SER A 114 -8.80 -2.82 -1.16
N ILE A 115 -9.59 -3.84 -0.78
CA ILE A 115 -9.66 -5.15 -1.46
C ILE A 115 -10.75 -5.16 -2.55
N GLU A 116 -10.95 -4.04 -3.26
CA GLU A 116 -12.00 -3.90 -4.31
C GLU A 116 -11.61 -4.53 -5.67
#